data_AF-A0A552X5J7-F1
#
_entry.id   AF-A0A552X5J7-F1
#
_cell.length_a   1.000
_cell.length_b   1.000
_cell.length_c   1.000
_cell.angle_alpha   90.00
_cell.angle_beta   90.00
_cell.angle_gamma   90.00
#
_symmetry.space_group_name_H-M   'P 1'
#
loop_
_entity.id
_entity.type
_entity.pdbx_description
1 polymer ?
#
loop_
_entity_poly.entity_id
_entity_poly.type
_entity_poly.pdbx_seq_one_letter_code
_entity_poly.pdbx_strand_id
1 'polypeptide(L)'
;MFKSLKNMWRMAQAATVLEQIVEEELRYNAHLSVGDYKAFARKIIEHSWELNKQTYSGKIGPRPKSVTIAICAVAEALERVEFGSDAHFILSSSFSTLSTHLIKNDFAYDLKKIDELLIDEALKRGARKLEEFANKSRDMFSYAGFSMEDFSGAEDPDAIGSENLEHTKQDAVIK
;
A
#
# COMPACT_ATOMS: atom_id res chain seq x y z
N MET A 1 -19.43 11.17 26.97
CA MET A 1 -19.56 9.73 26.64
C MET A 1 -19.76 9.47 25.14
N PHE A 2 -20.75 10.08 24.47
CA PHE A 2 -20.98 9.81 23.03
C PHE A 2 -19.84 10.21 22.08
N LYS A 3 -19.03 11.22 22.42
CA LYS A 3 -17.90 11.66 21.59
C LYS A 3 -16.76 10.63 21.54
N SER A 4 -16.44 9.99 22.66
CA SER A 4 -15.41 8.94 22.71
C SER A 4 -15.84 7.69 21.93
N LEU A 5 -17.11 7.28 22.05
CA LEU A 5 -17.65 6.17 21.26
C LEU A 5 -17.58 6.43 19.75
N LYS A 6 -17.96 7.63 19.30
CA LYS A 6 -17.86 8.02 17.89
C LYS A 6 -16.42 8.05 17.37
N ASN A 7 -15.45 8.42 18.22
CA ASN A 7 -14.04 8.40 17.87
C ASN A 7 -13.53 6.96 17.71
N MET A 8 -13.81 6.10 18.69
CA MET A 8 -13.43 4.68 18.63
C MET A 8 -14.04 4.00 17.40
N TRP A 9 -15.32 4.28 17.11
CA TRP A 9 -15.97 3.75 15.92
C TRP A 9 -15.31 4.20 14.61
N ARG A 10 -14.97 5.50 14.48
CA ARG A 10 -14.30 5.99 13.26
C ARG A 10 -12.90 5.40 13.11
N MET A 11 -12.15 5.30 14.20
CA MET A 11 -10.83 4.70 14.22
C MET A 11 -10.90 3.22 13.80
N ALA A 12 -11.86 2.47 14.34
CA ALA A 12 -12.09 1.08 13.95
C ALA A 12 -12.45 0.95 12.46
N GLN A 13 -13.29 1.84 11.92
CA GLN A 13 -13.58 1.84 10.48
C GLN A 13 -12.36 2.12 9.61
N ALA A 14 -11.51 3.07 10.00
CA ALA A 14 -10.27 3.34 9.28
C ALA A 14 -9.30 2.15 9.35
N ALA A 15 -9.24 1.46 10.50
CA ALA A 15 -8.50 0.22 10.64
C ALA A 15 -9.05 -0.86 9.72
N THR A 16 -10.36 -1.07 9.66
CA THR A 16 -10.96 -2.06 8.75
C THR A 16 -10.65 -1.77 7.28
N VAL A 17 -10.65 -0.50 6.85
CA VAL A 17 -10.25 -0.13 5.48
C VAL A 17 -8.80 -0.55 5.22
N LEU A 18 -7.89 -0.25 6.15
CA LEU A 18 -6.48 -0.62 6.00
C LEU A 18 -6.26 -2.14 6.10
N GLU A 19 -6.99 -2.83 6.99
CA GLU A 19 -6.95 -4.29 7.14
C GLU A 19 -7.28 -4.99 5.82
N GLN A 20 -8.33 -4.55 5.13
CA GLN A 20 -8.74 -5.12 3.83
C GLN A 20 -7.66 -4.96 2.76
N ILE A 21 -7.06 -3.78 2.69
CA ILE A 21 -6.02 -3.49 1.70
C ILE A 21 -4.77 -4.29 2.01
N VAL A 22 -4.29 -4.28 3.26
CA VAL A 22 -3.10 -5.05 3.64
C VAL A 22 -3.31 -6.54 3.42
N GLU A 23 -4.50 -7.07 3.70
CA GLU A 23 -4.83 -8.47 3.42
C GLU A 23 -4.73 -8.78 1.91
N GLU A 24 -5.25 -7.89 1.07
CA GLU A 24 -5.16 -8.02 -0.39
C GLU A 24 -3.71 -7.94 -0.88
N GLU A 25 -2.92 -6.99 -0.37
CA GLU A 25 -1.51 -6.84 -0.72
C GLU A 25 -0.69 -8.07 -0.32
N LEU A 26 -0.96 -8.68 0.84
CA LEU A 26 -0.32 -9.92 1.27
C LEU A 26 -0.72 -11.12 0.42
N ARG A 27 -1.95 -11.17 -0.10
CA ARG A 27 -2.39 -12.21 -1.04
C ARG A 27 -1.64 -12.12 -2.36
N TYR A 28 -1.41 -10.92 -2.88
CA TYR A 28 -0.66 -10.71 -4.11
C TYR A 28 0.86 -10.83 -3.93
N ASN A 29 1.37 -10.54 -2.74
CA ASN A 29 2.80 -10.58 -2.41
C ASN A 29 3.09 -11.62 -1.33
N ALA A 30 2.85 -12.90 -1.64
CA ALA A 30 2.96 -14.00 -0.68
C ALA A 30 4.34 -14.18 -0.02
N HIS A 31 5.39 -13.53 -0.54
CA HIS A 31 6.74 -13.54 0.02
C HIS A 31 6.96 -12.51 1.14
N LEU A 32 6.05 -11.52 1.29
CA LEU A 32 6.14 -10.48 2.31
C LEU A 32 5.36 -10.89 3.56
N SER A 33 5.83 -10.46 4.74
CA SER A 33 5.11 -10.69 6.00
C SER A 33 5.18 -9.50 6.96
N VAL A 34 4.04 -9.21 7.59
CA VAL A 34 3.93 -8.27 8.73
C VAL A 34 3.42 -8.96 9.99
N GLY A 35 3.45 -10.29 10.03
CA GLY A 35 2.85 -11.08 11.10
C GLY A 35 1.32 -10.95 11.10
N ASP A 36 0.73 -10.54 12.23
CA ASP A 36 -0.70 -10.27 12.33
C ASP A 36 -1.04 -8.95 11.62
N TYR A 37 -1.52 -9.07 10.38
CA TYR A 37 -1.88 -7.92 9.55
C TYR A 37 -3.00 -7.06 10.14
N LYS A 38 -3.90 -7.63 10.96
CA LYS A 38 -4.96 -6.87 11.62
C LYS A 38 -4.40 -6.01 12.72
N ALA A 39 -3.53 -6.59 13.55
CA ALA A 39 -2.81 -5.83 14.57
C ALA A 39 -1.90 -4.77 13.95
N PHE A 40 -1.25 -5.07 12.82
CA PHE A 40 -0.43 -4.14 12.06
C PHE A 40 -1.24 -2.92 11.58
N ALA A 41 -2.35 -3.14 10.87
CA ALA A 41 -3.23 -2.07 10.39
C ALA A 41 -3.78 -1.20 11.54
N ARG A 42 -4.23 -1.82 12.62
CA ARG A 42 -4.74 -1.10 13.80
C ARG A 42 -3.68 -0.20 14.42
N LYS A 43 -2.46 -0.70 14.62
CA LYS A 43 -1.36 0.09 15.19
C LYS A 43 -1.03 1.32 14.34
N ILE A 44 -1.04 1.19 13.01
CA ILE A 44 -0.81 2.31 12.10
C ILE A 44 -1.88 3.39 12.29
N ILE A 45 -3.16 2.99 12.33
CA ILE A 45 -4.27 3.90 12.51
C ILE A 45 -4.26 4.56 13.89
N GLU A 46 -4.05 3.78 14.96
CA GLU A 46 -3.98 4.28 16.34
C GLU A 46 -2.85 5.31 16.49
N HIS A 47 -1.68 5.01 15.93
CA HIS A 47 -0.53 5.91 15.96
C HIS A 47 -0.82 7.22 15.24
N SER A 48 -1.32 7.17 14.01
CA SER A 48 -1.69 8.39 13.27
C SER A 48 -2.82 9.16 13.96
N TRP A 49 -3.74 8.45 14.63
CA TRP A 49 -4.83 9.05 15.38
C TRP A 49 -4.36 9.87 16.56
N GLU A 50 -3.42 9.37 17.36
CA GLU A 50 -2.90 10.13 18.49
C GLU A 50 -2.14 11.39 18.04
N LEU A 51 -1.46 11.33 16.90
CA LEU A 51 -0.74 12.48 16.32
C LEU A 51 -1.69 13.54 15.75
N ASN A 52 -2.82 13.12 15.19
CA ASN A 52 -3.78 14.00 14.51
C ASN A 52 -5.13 14.10 15.24
N LYS A 53 -5.13 13.89 16.56
CA LYS A 53 -6.33 13.73 17.40
C LYS A 53 -7.31 14.89 17.28
N GLN A 54 -6.83 16.12 17.17
CA GLN A 54 -7.70 17.30 17.07
C GLN A 54 -8.50 17.30 15.77
N THR A 55 -7.85 16.94 14.66
CA THR A 55 -8.43 16.83 13.32
C THR A 55 -9.38 15.62 13.25
N TYR A 56 -8.90 14.42 13.59
CA TYR A 56 -9.69 13.19 13.43
C TYR A 56 -10.86 13.08 14.41
N SER A 57 -10.77 13.73 15.58
CA SER A 57 -11.91 13.76 16.51
C SER A 57 -13.04 14.72 16.07
N GLY A 58 -12.82 15.52 15.02
CA GLY A 58 -13.74 16.59 14.61
C GLY A 58 -13.80 17.71 15.65
N LYS A 59 -12.71 17.97 16.38
CA LYS A 59 -12.60 19.14 17.26
C LYS A 59 -12.44 20.41 16.43
N ILE A 60 -11.72 20.31 15.31
CA ILE A 60 -11.48 21.39 14.35
C ILE A 60 -12.19 21.01 13.04
N GLY A 61 -13.49 21.34 12.95
CA GLY A 61 -14.30 21.08 11.76
C GLY A 61 -14.92 19.66 11.67
N PRO A 62 -15.42 19.28 10.48
CA PRO A 62 -16.07 17.99 10.29
C PRO A 62 -15.07 16.84 10.44
N ARG A 63 -15.54 15.72 10.98
CA ARG A 63 -14.72 14.51 11.12
C ARG A 63 -14.38 13.94 9.73
N PRO A 64 -13.10 13.67 9.44
CA PRO A 64 -12.70 13.03 8.18
C PRO A 64 -13.31 11.64 8.00
N LYS A 65 -13.41 11.20 6.75
CA LYS A 65 -13.86 9.85 6.38
C LYS A 65 -12.81 8.81 6.77
N SER A 66 -13.23 7.56 6.94
CA SER A 66 -12.31 6.46 7.29
C SER A 66 -11.24 6.23 6.23
N VAL A 67 -11.59 6.35 4.94
CA VAL A 67 -10.62 6.22 3.83
C VAL A 67 -9.57 7.33 3.86
N THR A 68 -9.97 8.57 4.18
CA THR A 68 -9.06 9.70 4.35
C THR A 68 -8.09 9.47 5.51
N ILE A 69 -8.60 8.99 6.64
CA ILE A 69 -7.76 8.65 7.80
C ILE A 69 -6.78 7.52 7.44
N ALA A 70 -7.23 6.51 6.69
CA ALA A 70 -6.39 5.39 6.28
C ALA A 70 -5.23 5.85 5.39
N ILE A 71 -5.48 6.65 4.34
CA ILE A 71 -4.38 7.13 3.47
C ILE A 71 -3.41 8.05 4.20
N CYS A 72 -3.91 8.92 5.09
CA CYS A 72 -3.05 9.78 5.91
C CYS A 72 -2.15 8.94 6.84
N ALA A 73 -2.72 7.92 7.48
CA ALA A 73 -1.99 7.06 8.39
C ALA A 73 -0.93 6.22 7.66
N VAL A 74 -1.23 5.72 6.45
CA VAL A 74 -0.27 5.01 5.61
C VAL A 74 0.86 5.92 5.16
N ALA A 75 0.55 7.12 4.66
CA ALA A 75 1.56 8.10 4.27
C ALA A 75 2.50 8.44 5.44
N GLU A 76 1.95 8.60 6.64
CA GLU A 76 2.72 8.84 7.86
C GLU A 76 3.56 7.62 8.28
N ALA A 77 3.03 6.40 8.17
CA ALA A 77 3.77 5.19 8.49
C ALA A 77 4.96 4.98 7.55
N LEU A 78 4.81 5.30 6.27
CA LEU A 78 5.89 5.25 5.27
C LEU A 78 7.07 6.16 5.62
N GLU A 79 6.84 7.28 6.31
CA GLU A 79 7.92 8.17 6.74
C GLU A 79 8.77 7.58 7.88
N ARG A 80 8.29 6.53 8.56
CA ARG A 80 8.88 5.99 9.79
C ARG A 80 9.41 4.57 9.64
N VAL A 81 8.88 3.82 8.67
CA VAL A 81 9.26 2.42 8.45
C VAL A 81 10.63 2.34 7.78
N GLU A 82 11.39 1.31 8.13
CA GLU A 82 12.72 1.07 7.55
C GLU A 82 12.61 0.76 6.05
N PHE A 83 13.41 1.46 5.26
CA PHE A 83 13.48 1.26 3.80
C PHE A 83 13.85 -0.19 3.48
N GLY A 84 13.14 -0.80 2.54
CA GLY A 84 13.40 -2.18 2.08
C GLY A 84 12.90 -3.27 3.03
N SER A 85 12.24 -2.94 4.13
CA SER A 85 11.54 -3.92 4.97
C SER A 85 10.23 -4.40 4.31
N ASP A 86 9.75 -5.59 4.66
CA ASP A 86 8.45 -6.10 4.22
C ASP A 86 7.32 -5.11 4.51
N ALA A 87 7.36 -4.49 5.70
CA ALA A 87 6.40 -3.46 6.09
C ALA A 87 6.47 -2.24 5.17
N HIS A 88 7.66 -1.81 4.74
CA HIS A 88 7.82 -0.73 3.77
C HIS A 88 7.18 -1.08 2.43
N PHE A 89 7.41 -2.28 1.91
CA PHE A 89 6.81 -2.73 0.64
C PHE A 89 5.29 -2.80 0.71
N ILE A 90 4.75 -3.45 1.75
CA ILE A 90 3.30 -3.57 1.96
C ILE A 90 2.65 -2.20 2.13
N LEU A 91 3.26 -1.28 2.87
CA LEU A 91 2.74 0.08 3.04
C LEU A 91 2.80 0.88 1.73
N SER A 92 3.86 0.67 0.92
CA SER A 92 4.04 1.37 -0.36
C SER A 92 2.99 0.92 -1.38
N SER A 93 2.71 -0.39 -1.45
CA SER A 93 1.66 -0.92 -2.31
C SER A 93 0.27 -0.53 -1.78
N SER A 94 0.02 -0.66 -0.47
CA SER A 94 -1.22 -0.20 0.16
C SER A 94 -1.51 1.28 -0.10
N PHE A 95 -0.48 2.13 -0.05
CA PHE A 95 -0.59 3.55 -0.37
C PHE A 95 -0.98 3.76 -1.83
N SER A 96 -0.36 3.04 -2.75
CA SER A 96 -0.65 3.11 -4.19
C SER A 96 -2.08 2.67 -4.49
N THR A 97 -2.54 1.59 -3.84
CA THR A 97 -3.90 1.07 -3.93
C THR A 97 -4.92 2.06 -3.39
N LEU A 98 -4.71 2.63 -2.19
CA LEU A 98 -5.56 3.67 -1.61
C LEU A 98 -5.63 4.92 -2.49
N SER A 99 -4.48 5.40 -2.97
CA SER A 99 -4.39 6.59 -3.81
C SER A 99 -5.16 6.40 -5.11
N THR A 100 -4.97 5.25 -5.77
CA THR A 100 -5.69 4.90 -7.00
C THR A 100 -7.19 4.80 -6.74
N HIS A 101 -7.59 4.20 -5.61
CA HIS A 101 -8.99 4.08 -5.25
C HIS A 101 -9.64 5.45 -5.03
N LEU A 102 -8.98 6.37 -4.33
CA LEU A 102 -9.47 7.73 -4.10
C LEU A 102 -9.58 8.51 -5.40
N ILE A 103 -8.58 8.45 -6.28
CA ILE A 103 -8.60 9.15 -7.57
C ILE A 103 -9.72 8.61 -8.48
N LYS A 104 -9.89 7.28 -8.55
CA LYS A 104 -10.90 6.66 -9.42
C LYS A 104 -12.33 6.82 -8.90
N ASN A 105 -12.50 6.89 -7.58
CA ASN A 105 -13.80 6.90 -6.92
C ASN A 105 -14.09 8.23 -6.22
N ASP A 106 -13.45 9.32 -6.64
CA ASP A 106 -13.60 10.63 -5.99
C ASP A 106 -15.07 11.06 -5.89
N PHE A 107 -15.87 10.76 -6.91
CA PHE A 107 -17.32 11.02 -6.93
C PHE A 107 -18.16 10.07 -6.05
N ALA A 108 -17.64 8.90 -5.67
CA ALA A 108 -18.36 7.94 -4.84
C ALA A 108 -18.29 8.30 -3.35
N TYR A 109 -17.30 9.10 -2.97
CA TYR A 109 -17.15 9.61 -1.63
C TYR A 109 -17.70 11.04 -1.57
N ASP A 110 -18.69 11.27 -0.71
CA ASP A 110 -19.07 12.64 -0.30
C ASP A 110 -17.94 13.23 0.56
N LEU A 111 -16.80 13.55 -0.09
CA LEU A 111 -15.62 14.14 0.52
C LEU A 111 -15.91 15.59 0.86
N LYS A 112 -15.51 15.99 2.07
CA LYS A 112 -15.59 17.39 2.48
C LYS A 112 -14.26 18.05 2.16
N LYS A 113 -14.24 19.38 2.16
CA LYS A 113 -13.01 20.17 2.01
C LYS A 113 -11.86 19.74 2.94
N ILE A 114 -12.16 19.31 4.17
CA ILE A 114 -11.13 18.80 5.08
C ILE A 114 -10.54 17.48 4.59
N ASP A 115 -11.37 16.61 3.98
CA ASP A 115 -10.92 15.35 3.44
C ASP A 115 -10.02 15.59 2.24
N GLU A 116 -10.42 16.47 1.32
CA GLU A 116 -9.63 16.88 0.15
C GLU A 116 -8.24 17.40 0.54
N LEU A 117 -8.18 18.31 1.53
CA LEU A 117 -6.92 18.88 2.01
C LEU A 117 -6.01 17.82 2.65
N LEU A 118 -6.58 16.90 3.43
CA LEU A 118 -5.83 15.83 4.07
C LEU A 118 -5.34 14.80 3.05
N ILE A 119 -6.17 14.46 2.06
CA ILE A 119 -5.80 13.56 0.96
C ILE A 119 -4.69 14.18 0.12
N ASP A 120 -4.81 15.43 -0.29
CA ASP A 120 -3.78 16.13 -1.08
C ASP A 120 -2.43 16.16 -0.35
N GLU A 121 -2.42 16.48 0.94
CA GLU A 121 -1.21 16.44 1.75
C GLU A 121 -0.64 15.03 1.90
N ALA A 122 -1.49 14.02 2.13
CA ALA A 122 -1.06 12.62 2.21
C ALA A 122 -0.48 12.12 0.88
N LEU A 123 -1.09 12.48 -0.24
CA LEU A 123 -0.61 12.16 -1.59
C LEU A 123 0.77 12.76 -1.84
N LYS A 124 0.99 14.03 -1.49
CA LYS A 124 2.30 14.69 -1.61
C LYS A 124 3.37 14.03 -0.76
N ARG A 125 3.07 13.71 0.51
CA ARG A 125 4.02 13.06 1.42
C ARG A 125 4.38 11.66 0.96
N GLY A 126 3.39 10.85 0.63
CA GLY A 126 3.61 9.49 0.16
C GLY A 126 4.30 9.45 -1.20
N ALA A 127 3.95 10.32 -2.14
CA ALA A 127 4.63 10.41 -3.44
C ALA A 127 6.13 10.74 -3.27
N ARG A 128 6.47 11.70 -2.41
CA ARG A 128 7.87 12.00 -2.08
C ARG A 128 8.61 10.78 -1.53
N LYS A 129 7.96 10.00 -0.66
CA LYS A 129 8.57 8.78 -0.09
C LYS A 129 8.74 7.66 -1.11
N LEU A 130 7.78 7.49 -2.02
CA LEU A 130 7.90 6.55 -3.13
C LEU A 130 8.98 6.97 -4.13
N GLU A 131 9.17 8.27 -4.36
CA GLU A 131 10.25 8.79 -5.20
C GLU A 131 11.63 8.58 -4.55
N GLU A 132 11.76 8.87 -3.24
CA GLU A 132 12.95 8.51 -2.47
C GLU A 132 13.24 7.01 -2.58
N PHE A 133 12.20 6.18 -2.57
CA PHE A 133 12.34 4.74 -2.73
C PHE A 133 12.88 4.37 -4.11
N ALA A 134 12.28 4.90 -5.18
CA ALA A 134 12.69 4.64 -6.55
C ALA A 134 14.15 5.07 -6.81
N ASN A 135 14.56 6.21 -6.27
CA ASN A 135 15.93 6.70 -6.40
C ASN A 135 16.93 5.82 -5.66
N LYS A 136 16.64 5.44 -4.40
CA LYS A 136 17.52 4.53 -3.63
C LYS A 136 17.65 3.17 -4.28
N SER A 137 16.55 2.61 -4.78
CA SER A 137 16.57 1.34 -5.51
C SER A 137 17.44 1.46 -6.77
N ARG A 138 17.29 2.53 -7.55
CA ARG A 138 18.13 2.79 -8.73
C ARG A 138 19.62 2.85 -8.37
N ASP A 139 19.97 3.57 -7.30
CA ASP A 139 21.34 3.66 -6.83
C ASP A 139 21.88 2.28 -6.45
N MET A 140 21.12 1.46 -5.70
CA MET A 140 21.54 0.10 -5.34
C MET A 140 21.81 -0.79 -6.56
N PHE A 141 20.97 -0.71 -7.59
CA PHE A 141 21.19 -1.47 -8.83
C PHE A 141 22.38 -0.94 -9.64
N SER A 142 22.61 0.38 -9.64
CA SER A 142 23.78 0.99 -10.29
C SER A 142 25.09 0.60 -9.61
N TYR A 143 25.12 0.48 -8.28
CA TYR A 143 26.30 0.01 -7.53
C TYR A 143 26.55 -1.50 -7.67
N ALA A 144 25.51 -2.30 -7.92
CA ALA A 144 25.64 -3.75 -8.13
C ALA A 144 26.20 -4.13 -9.51
N GLY A 145 26.51 -3.16 -10.38
CA GLY A 145 27.11 -3.40 -11.69
C GLY A 145 26.15 -3.95 -12.75
N PHE A 146 24.83 -3.93 -12.49
CA PHE A 146 23.82 -4.26 -13.50
C PHE A 146 23.58 -3.02 -14.37
N SER A 147 24.05 -3.04 -15.61
CA SER A 147 23.70 -2.03 -16.60
C SER A 147 22.27 -2.28 -17.07
N MET A 148 21.51 -1.21 -17.35
CA MET A 148 20.19 -1.32 -17.99
C MET A 148 20.31 -1.97 -19.39
N GLU A 149 21.52 -2.05 -19.96
CA GLU A 149 21.85 -2.75 -21.20
C GLU A 149 21.82 -4.29 -21.05
N ASP A 150 22.02 -4.83 -19.84
CA ASP A 150 22.06 -6.28 -19.59
C ASP A 150 20.67 -6.95 -19.71
N PHE A 151 19.60 -6.15 -19.72
CA PHE A 151 18.21 -6.63 -19.90
C PHE A 151 17.69 -6.46 -21.34
N SER A 152 18.51 -5.96 -22.27
CA SER A 152 18.14 -5.84 -23.69
C SER A 152 18.38 -7.12 -24.52
N GLY A 153 18.91 -8.18 -23.91
CA GLY A 153 19.12 -9.49 -24.54
C GLY A 153 17.86 -10.36 -24.66
N ALA A 154 16.68 -9.78 -24.91
CA ALA A 154 15.54 -10.56 -25.38
C ALA A 154 15.81 -10.93 -26.85
N GLU A 155 16.54 -12.02 -27.04
CA GLU A 155 16.71 -12.67 -28.33
C GLU A 155 15.33 -12.92 -28.97
N ASP A 156 15.29 -12.66 -30.27
CA ASP A 156 14.25 -12.96 -31.24
C ASP A 156 13.13 -13.92 -30.79
N PRO A 157 11.84 -13.51 -30.86
CA PRO A 157 10.71 -14.43 -30.64
C PRO A 157 10.57 -15.51 -31.73
N ASP A 158 11.40 -15.49 -32.79
CA ASP A 158 11.35 -16.43 -33.90
C ASP A 158 12.35 -17.61 -33.80
N ALA A 159 13.11 -17.73 -32.70
CA ALA A 159 14.04 -18.83 -32.47
C ALA A 159 13.47 -20.01 -31.67
N ILE A 160 12.14 -20.18 -31.61
CA ILE A 160 11.54 -21.45 -31.13
C ILE A 160 11.59 -22.46 -32.27
N GLY A 161 12.78 -23.05 -32.41
CA GLY A 161 13.01 -24.25 -33.20
C GLY A 161 12.06 -25.35 -32.75
N SER A 162 11.28 -25.81 -33.71
CA SER A 162 10.41 -26.96 -33.67
C SER A 162 11.21 -28.25 -33.43
N GLU A 163 11.57 -28.56 -32.19
CA GLU A 163 12.13 -29.87 -31.81
C GLU A 163 12.05 -30.03 -30.29
N ASN A 164 10.92 -30.57 -29.81
CA ASN A 164 10.79 -31.40 -28.59
C ASN A 164 9.31 -31.50 -28.20
N LEU A 165 8.53 -32.14 -29.06
CA LEU A 165 7.15 -32.56 -28.78
C LEU A 165 7.00 -34.06 -29.03
N GLU A 166 7.92 -34.85 -28.50
CA GLU A 166 7.71 -36.30 -28.30
C GLU A 166 8.24 -36.70 -26.92
N HIS A 167 7.47 -37.56 -26.23
CA HIS A 167 7.62 -38.01 -24.85
C HIS A 167 7.18 -36.96 -23.81
N THR A 168 5.95 -36.98 -23.27
CA THR A 168 5.52 -38.02 -22.33
C THR A 168 3.99 -37.99 -22.22
N LYS A 169 3.30 -38.90 -22.89
CA LYS A 169 1.98 -39.38 -22.46
C LYS A 169 2.24 -40.62 -21.62
N GLN A 170 2.07 -40.54 -20.30
CA GLN A 170 1.55 -41.63 -19.48
C GLN A 170 1.47 -41.22 -18.00
N ASP A 171 0.32 -41.55 -17.42
CA ASP A 171 0.07 -41.83 -16.01
C ASP A 171 -0.06 -40.68 -15.00
N ALA A 172 -1.31 -40.28 -14.79
CA ALA A 172 -1.86 -40.02 -13.46
C ALA A 172 -3.38 -40.25 -13.45
N VAL A 173 -3.78 -41.51 -13.57
CA VAL A 173 -4.99 -42.02 -12.91
C VAL A 173 -4.53 -42.53 -11.55
N ILE A 174 -5.15 -42.10 -10.46
CA ILE A 174 -5.58 -42.93 -9.32
C ILE A 174 -6.42 -42.06 -8.37
N LYS A 175 -7.68 -42.48 -8.28
CA LYS A 175 -8.68 -42.47 -7.19
C LYS A 175 -8.56 -41.48 -6.04
#